data_AF-A0A6N2ZXP7-F1
#
_entry.id   AF-A0A6N2ZXP7-F1
#
_cell.length_a   1.000
_cell.length_b   1.000
_cell.length_c   1.000
_cell.angle_alpha   90.00
_cell.angle_beta   90.00
_cell.angle_gamma   90.00
#
_symmetry.space_group_name_H-M   'P 1'
#
loop_
_entity.id
_entity.type
_entity.pdbx_description
1 polymer ?
#
loop_
_entity_poly.entity_id
_entity_poly.type
_entity_poly.pdbx_seq_one_letter_code
_entity_poly.pdbx_strand_id
1 'polypeptide(L)'
;MNFREEEFLPLSGLQHFAFCRRQWALIHLEQQWQENLRTIEGQLLHERAHDASLRERRGDTLVLRSLAVASPTLGLSGQCDVVEFRAAPEGVPLAGEEGRWLPFPVEYKRGRPKPHQADELQLCAQAMCLEEMLCCPVPEGALYYGETRRRTLVRFSPELRRQVQSAAEEMHQLFRRGHTPKARPGKFCGACSLKELCLPQLIRRESVSDYLNRAMEETP
;
A
#
# COMPACT_ATOMS: atom_id res chain seq x y z
N MET A 1 22.56 0.93 5.24
CA MET A 1 22.74 1.62 3.95
C MET A 1 21.40 2.25 3.62
N ASN A 2 21.37 3.54 3.33
CA ASN A 2 20.13 4.25 2.96
C ASN A 2 20.01 4.28 1.43
N PHE A 3 18.79 4.20 0.92
CA PHE A 3 18.50 4.37 -0.49
C PHE A 3 18.60 5.85 -0.89
N ARG A 4 19.01 6.11 -2.13
CA ARG A 4 18.89 7.46 -2.74
C ARG A 4 17.45 7.68 -3.19
N GLU A 5 17.02 8.94 -3.25
CA GLU A 5 15.62 9.27 -3.60
C GLU A 5 15.18 8.72 -4.96
N GLU A 6 16.08 8.69 -5.94
CA GLU A 6 15.85 8.10 -7.27
C GLU A 6 15.59 6.58 -7.24
N GLU A 7 15.94 5.92 -6.14
CA GLU A 7 15.73 4.49 -5.94
C GLU A 7 14.42 4.20 -5.19
N PHE A 8 13.67 5.22 -4.75
CA PHE A 8 12.47 5.01 -3.96
C PHE A 8 11.36 4.35 -4.77
N LEU A 9 10.79 3.30 -4.20
CA LEU A 9 9.61 2.65 -4.73
C LEU A 9 8.34 3.27 -4.13
N PRO A 10 7.23 3.31 -4.88
CA PRO A 10 5.99 3.87 -4.37
C PRO A 10 5.43 3.06 -3.20
N LEU A 11 5.09 3.72 -2.10
CA LEU A 11 4.46 3.16 -0.90
C LEU A 11 3.17 2.39 -1.23
N SER A 12 2.36 2.92 -2.15
CA SER A 12 1.14 2.28 -2.63
C SER A 12 1.41 0.91 -3.28
N GLY A 13 2.65 0.66 -3.73
CA GLY A 13 3.10 -0.63 -4.24
C GLY A 13 2.98 -1.76 -3.22
N LEU A 14 3.09 -1.49 -1.91
CA LEU A 14 2.93 -2.52 -0.86
C LEU A 14 1.57 -3.21 -0.94
N GLN A 15 0.52 -2.47 -1.28
CA GLN A 15 -0.83 -3.03 -1.40
C GLN A 15 -0.90 -4.06 -2.55
N HIS A 16 -0.30 -3.73 -3.71
CA HIS A 16 -0.20 -4.65 -4.84
C HIS A 16 0.69 -5.84 -4.52
N PHE A 17 1.80 -5.59 -3.81
CA PHE A 17 2.77 -6.62 -3.46
C PHE A 17 2.18 -7.67 -2.51
N ALA A 18 1.46 -7.20 -1.48
CA ALA A 18 0.74 -8.04 -0.53
C ALA A 18 -0.39 -8.84 -1.19
N PHE A 19 -1.09 -8.26 -2.18
CA PHE A 19 -2.11 -8.96 -2.94
C PHE A 19 -1.51 -10.02 -3.88
N CYS A 20 -0.55 -9.63 -4.73
CA CYS A 20 0.12 -10.51 -5.67
C CYS A 20 1.44 -9.90 -6.16
N ARG A 21 2.57 -10.55 -5.84
CA ARG A 21 3.91 -10.16 -6.30
C ARG A 21 4.02 -10.00 -7.82
N ARG A 22 3.30 -10.83 -8.59
CA ARG A 22 3.24 -10.68 -10.06
C ARG A 22 2.43 -9.46 -10.48
N GLN A 23 1.31 -9.15 -9.82
CA GLN A 23 0.56 -7.92 -10.11
C GLN A 23 1.45 -6.70 -9.84
N TRP A 24 2.15 -6.67 -8.70
CA TRP A 24 3.11 -5.63 -8.40
C TRP A 24 4.18 -5.49 -9.49
N ALA A 25 4.79 -6.60 -9.92
CA ALA A 25 5.81 -6.57 -10.96
C ALA A 25 5.27 -6.08 -12.32
N LEU A 26 4.07 -6.51 -12.72
CA LEU A 26 3.42 -6.01 -13.93
C LEU A 26 3.20 -4.49 -13.85
N ILE A 27 2.75 -3.98 -12.71
CA ILE A 27 2.50 -2.54 -12.50
C ILE A 27 3.81 -1.73 -12.50
N HIS A 28 4.80 -2.17 -11.71
CA HIS A 28 5.95 -1.34 -11.35
C HIS A 28 7.22 -1.64 -12.16
N LEU A 29 7.38 -2.85 -12.72
CA LEU A 29 8.52 -3.21 -13.58
C LEU A 29 8.15 -3.11 -15.05
N GLU A 30 7.01 -3.69 -15.43
CA GLU A 30 6.60 -3.77 -16.84
C GLU A 30 5.70 -2.61 -17.28
N GLN A 31 5.43 -1.66 -16.36
CA GLN A 31 4.59 -0.47 -16.60
C GLN A 31 3.22 -0.80 -17.20
N GLN A 32 2.69 -1.99 -16.86
CA GLN A 32 1.39 -2.45 -17.31
C GLN A 32 0.32 -1.86 -16.40
N TRP A 33 -0.26 -0.76 -16.86
CA TRP A 33 -1.40 -0.12 -16.23
C TRP A 33 -2.62 -0.24 -17.12
N GLN A 34 -3.67 -0.89 -16.62
CA GLN A 34 -5.01 -0.75 -17.17
C GLN A 34 -5.77 0.26 -16.30
N GLU A 35 -6.19 1.36 -16.92
CA GLU A 35 -7.20 2.23 -16.33
C GLU A 35 -8.45 1.39 -16.08
N ASN A 36 -8.68 1.07 -14.82
CA ASN A 36 -9.91 0.44 -14.39
C ASN A 36 -10.76 1.52 -13.72
N LEU A 37 -12.09 1.43 -13.84
CA LEU A 37 -13.08 2.36 -13.24
C LEU A 37 -12.82 2.67 -11.75
N ARG A 38 -12.15 1.76 -11.03
CA ARG A 38 -11.76 1.92 -9.62
C ARG A 38 -10.67 2.98 -9.37
N THR A 39 -9.84 3.29 -10.36
CA THR A 39 -8.77 4.28 -10.23
C THR A 39 -9.29 5.70 -10.42
N ILE A 40 -10.16 5.92 -11.42
CA ILE A 40 -10.77 7.24 -11.71
C ILE A 40 -11.66 7.70 -10.55
N GLU A 41 -12.39 6.78 -9.92
CA GLU A 41 -13.21 7.14 -8.77
C GLU A 41 -12.45 7.13 -7.43
N GLY A 42 -11.26 6.52 -7.38
CA GLY A 42 -10.27 6.73 -6.31
C GLY A 42 -9.87 8.20 -6.25
N GLN A 43 -9.60 8.79 -7.42
CA GLN A 43 -9.27 10.22 -7.54
C GLN A 43 -10.34 11.12 -6.94
N LEU A 44 -11.65 10.84 -7.02
CA LEU A 44 -12.68 11.72 -6.43
C LEU A 44 -12.72 11.75 -4.89
N LEU A 45 -12.42 10.63 -4.21
CA LEU A 45 -12.28 10.63 -2.74
C LEU A 45 -10.95 11.26 -2.32
N HIS A 46 -9.91 11.01 -3.11
CA HIS A 46 -8.61 11.62 -3.00
C HIS A 46 -8.67 13.12 -3.28
N GLU A 47 -9.43 13.63 -4.24
CA GLU A 47 -9.53 15.06 -4.59
C GLU A 47 -9.97 15.92 -3.41
N ARG A 48 -10.84 15.39 -2.53
CA ARG A 48 -11.21 16.04 -1.26
C ARG A 48 -10.12 15.98 -0.19
N ALA A 49 -9.17 15.04 -0.31
CA ALA A 49 -7.99 14.88 0.54
C ALA A 49 -6.70 15.44 -0.09
N HIS A 50 -6.70 15.81 -1.38
CA HIS A 50 -5.54 16.24 -2.18
C HIS A 50 -5.43 17.74 -2.32
N ASP A 51 -6.34 18.48 -1.72
CA ASP A 51 -6.20 19.90 -1.59
C ASP A 51 -5.16 20.21 -0.49
N ALA A 52 -3.89 20.25 -0.89
CA ALA A 52 -2.74 20.54 -0.02
C ALA A 52 -2.85 21.92 0.68
N SER A 53 -3.79 22.76 0.24
CA SER A 53 -4.15 24.03 0.86
C SER A 53 -4.99 23.88 2.15
N LEU A 54 -5.56 22.70 2.43
CA LEU A 54 -6.48 22.46 3.55
C LEU A 54 -5.75 22.00 4.82
N ARG A 55 -4.78 22.81 5.28
CA ARG A 55 -4.33 22.74 6.67
C ARG A 55 -5.48 23.20 7.56
N GLU A 56 -6.07 22.28 8.31
CA GLU A 56 -7.26 22.56 9.11
C GLU A 56 -6.95 22.39 10.60
N ARG A 57 -7.20 23.43 11.42
CA ARG A 57 -7.09 23.35 12.87
C ARG A 57 -8.47 23.16 13.50
N ARG A 58 -8.63 22.12 14.31
CA ARG A 58 -9.85 21.82 15.09
C ARG A 58 -9.48 21.62 16.54
N GLY A 59 -9.56 22.71 17.33
CA GLY A 59 -9.11 22.70 18.72
C GLY A 59 -7.66 22.22 18.83
N ASP A 60 -7.47 21.11 19.55
CA ASP A 60 -6.17 20.49 19.81
C ASP A 60 -5.72 19.50 18.72
N THR A 61 -6.36 19.51 17.55
CA THR A 61 -5.98 18.66 16.40
C THR A 61 -5.70 19.52 15.18
N LEU A 62 -4.52 19.36 14.60
CA LEU A 62 -4.15 19.86 13.30
C LEU A 62 -4.30 18.74 12.27
N VAL A 63 -5.03 18.98 11.20
CA VAL A 63 -5.25 18.01 10.13
C VAL A 63 -4.49 18.46 8.90
N LEU A 64 -3.51 17.65 8.50
CA LEU A 64 -2.86 17.77 7.20
C LEU A 64 -3.40 16.71 6.28
N ARG A 65 -3.63 17.08 5.02
CA ARG A 65 -4.10 16.16 4.00
C ARG A 65 -3.03 16.05 2.92
N SER A 66 -2.91 14.87 2.32
CA SER A 66 -1.96 14.65 1.24
C SER A 66 -0.52 14.99 1.63
N LEU A 67 -0.14 14.59 2.84
CA LEU A 67 1.22 14.81 3.36
C LEU A 67 2.18 13.86 2.64
N ALA A 68 3.11 14.41 1.87
CA ALA A 68 4.18 13.63 1.25
C ALA A 68 5.06 13.00 2.34
N VAL A 69 5.38 11.72 2.18
CA VAL A 69 6.20 10.96 3.12
C VAL A 69 7.23 10.11 2.39
N ALA A 70 8.39 9.93 3.03
CA ALA A 70 9.46 9.10 2.49
C ALA A 70 10.28 8.46 3.62
N SER A 71 10.90 7.33 3.30
CA SER A 71 11.81 6.60 4.18
C SER A 71 13.05 6.17 3.39
N PRO A 72 14.19 6.86 3.53
CA PRO A 72 15.48 6.41 3.02
C PRO A 72 15.89 5.02 3.51
N THR A 73 15.46 4.64 4.72
CA THR A 73 15.74 3.31 5.29
C THR A 73 14.98 2.20 4.57
N LEU A 74 13.70 2.40 4.25
CA LEU A 74 12.89 1.45 3.50
C LEU A 74 13.06 1.58 1.97
N GLY A 75 13.59 2.72 1.51
CA GLY A 75 13.61 3.10 0.10
C GLY A 75 12.20 3.25 -0.46
N LEU A 76 11.28 3.85 0.30
CA LEU A 76 9.89 4.03 -0.09
C LEU A 76 9.49 5.50 -0.03
N SER A 77 8.63 5.94 -0.96
CA SER A 77 8.02 7.27 -0.94
C SER A 77 6.57 7.25 -1.39
N GLY A 78 5.82 8.27 -1.00
CA GLY A 78 4.42 8.40 -1.34
C GLY A 78 3.74 9.45 -0.49
N GLN A 79 2.51 9.17 -0.09
CA GLN A 79 1.66 10.16 0.57
C GLN A 79 0.77 9.49 1.62
N CYS A 80 0.50 10.22 2.69
CA CYS A 80 -0.59 9.94 3.62
C CYS A 80 -1.82 10.74 3.20
N ASP A 81 -2.98 10.08 3.08
CA ASP A 81 -4.24 10.75 2.75
C ASP A 81 -4.55 11.85 3.77
N VAL A 82 -4.49 11.50 5.05
CA VAL A 82 -4.69 12.41 6.17
C VAL A 82 -3.72 12.07 7.29
N VAL A 83 -3.12 13.09 7.90
CA VAL A 83 -2.40 12.98 9.17
C VAL A 83 -3.02 13.93 10.17
N GLU A 84 -3.57 13.35 11.23
CA GLU A 84 -4.05 14.08 12.39
C GLU A 84 -2.88 14.29 13.35
N PHE A 85 -2.46 15.52 13.55
CA PHE A 85 -1.49 15.90 14.57
C PHE A 85 -2.25 16.33 15.81
N ARG A 86 -2.10 15.58 16.91
CA ARG A 86 -2.78 15.85 18.18
C ARG A 86 -1.84 16.55 19.15
N ALA A 87 -2.29 17.64 19.77
CA ALA A 87 -1.47 18.37 20.73
C ALA A 87 -1.16 17.46 21.94
N ALA A 88 0.12 17.30 22.26
CA ALA A 88 0.57 16.45 23.36
C ALA A 88 1.96 16.90 23.85
N PRO A 89 2.20 17.00 25.17
CA PRO A 89 3.50 17.39 25.73
C PRO A 89 4.69 16.54 25.27
N GLU A 90 4.44 15.27 24.99
CA GLU A 90 5.42 14.28 24.51
C GLU A 90 5.62 14.28 22.98
N GLY A 91 4.87 15.12 22.26
CA GLY A 91 4.95 15.23 20.80
C GLY A 91 6.18 15.98 20.29
N VAL A 92 6.20 16.22 18.98
CA VAL A 92 7.27 16.95 18.28
C VAL A 92 6.84 18.35 17.88
N PRO A 93 7.80 19.30 17.81
CA PRO A 93 7.53 20.60 17.22
C PRO A 93 7.26 20.46 15.72
N LEU A 94 6.29 21.22 15.21
CA LEU A 94 6.04 21.33 13.78
C LEU A 94 6.36 22.76 13.33
N ALA A 95 6.93 22.90 12.14
CA ALA A 95 7.28 24.22 11.60
C ALA A 95 6.04 25.11 11.48
N GLY A 96 6.06 26.26 12.14
CA GLY A 96 4.94 27.21 12.14
C GLY A 96 3.73 26.77 12.95
N GLU A 97 3.90 25.86 13.93
CA GLU A 97 2.89 25.57 14.96
C GLU A 97 3.46 25.76 16.36
N GLU A 98 2.64 26.31 17.24
CA GLU A 98 2.94 26.37 18.66
C GLU A 98 2.68 25.00 19.32
N GLY A 99 3.44 24.69 20.38
CA GLY A 99 3.29 23.45 21.13
C GLY A 99 3.96 22.23 20.48
N ARG A 100 3.50 21.05 20.88
CA ARG A 100 4.04 19.75 20.48
C ARG A 100 2.91 18.85 20.00
N TRP A 101 3.21 18.02 19.00
CA TRP A 101 2.20 17.31 18.24
C TRP A 101 2.58 15.86 18.00
N LEU A 102 1.63 14.95 18.18
CA LEU A 102 1.77 13.53 17.85
C LEU A 102 1.03 13.23 16.54
N PRO A 103 1.73 12.70 15.52
CA PRO A 103 1.08 12.32 14.27
C PRO A 103 0.26 11.04 14.43
N PHE A 104 -0.89 11.02 13.77
CA PHE A 104 -1.80 9.89 13.69
C PHE A 104 -2.28 9.75 12.24
N PRO A 105 -1.71 8.82 11.46
CA PRO A 105 -2.07 8.66 10.07
C PRO A 105 -3.47 8.03 9.93
N VAL A 106 -4.25 8.55 8.98
CA VAL A 106 -5.57 8.04 8.63
C VAL A 106 -5.62 7.81 7.12
N GLU A 107 -5.68 6.55 6.72
CA GLU A 107 -5.75 6.12 5.32
C GLU A 107 -7.21 5.87 4.93
N TYR A 108 -7.64 6.46 3.81
CA TYR A 108 -9.01 6.38 3.31
C TYR A 108 -9.12 5.28 2.28
N LYS A 109 -10.02 4.32 2.54
CA LYS A 109 -10.35 3.24 1.61
C LYS A 109 -11.79 3.38 1.16
N ARG A 110 -12.06 3.29 -0.14
CA ARG A 110 -13.44 3.39 -0.65
C ARG A 110 -14.34 2.24 -0.20
N GLY A 111 -13.83 1.02 -0.32
CA GLY A 111 -14.59 -0.20 -0.10
C GLY A 111 -14.71 -0.62 1.37
N ARG A 112 -14.88 -1.92 1.57
CA ARG A 112 -14.87 -2.59 2.88
C ARG A 112 -13.50 -3.21 3.19
N PRO A 113 -13.22 -3.56 4.46
CA PRO A 113 -12.01 -4.28 4.84
C PRO A 113 -11.76 -5.51 3.95
N LYS A 114 -10.51 -5.64 3.50
CA LYS A 114 -10.07 -6.79 2.70
C LYS A 114 -9.79 -7.98 3.63
N PRO A 115 -9.88 -9.23 3.15
CA PRO A 115 -9.56 -10.42 3.96
C PRO A 115 -8.05 -10.57 4.25
N HIS A 116 -7.20 -9.79 3.57
CA HIS A 116 -5.75 -9.79 3.74
C HIS A 116 -5.28 -8.45 4.30
N GLN A 117 -4.10 -8.42 4.93
CA GLN A 117 -3.57 -7.26 5.67
C GLN A 117 -2.92 -6.17 4.78
N ALA A 118 -3.30 -6.07 3.51
CA ALA A 118 -2.64 -5.15 2.57
C ALA A 118 -2.83 -3.67 2.94
N ASP A 119 -4.01 -3.33 3.47
CA ASP A 119 -4.33 -1.95 3.84
C ASP A 119 -3.57 -1.56 5.13
N GLU A 120 -3.46 -2.49 6.08
CA GLU A 120 -2.67 -2.37 7.31
C GLU A 120 -1.16 -2.24 7.03
N LEU A 121 -0.63 -3.00 6.06
CA LEU A 121 0.78 -2.90 5.66
C LEU A 121 1.08 -1.52 5.06
N GLN A 122 0.21 -1.01 4.19
CA GLN A 122 0.39 0.33 3.60
C GLN A 122 0.35 1.42 4.69
N LEU A 123 -0.64 1.37 5.58
CA LEU A 123 -0.77 2.34 6.67
C LEU A 123 0.41 2.25 7.66
N CYS A 124 0.89 1.04 7.96
CA CYS A 124 2.09 0.87 8.79
C CYS A 124 3.34 1.45 8.13
N ALA A 125 3.48 1.30 6.80
CA ALA A 125 4.61 1.87 6.09
C ALA A 125 4.58 3.41 6.07
N GLN A 126 3.39 4.01 5.92
CA GLN A 126 3.19 5.45 6.11
C GLN A 126 3.62 5.91 7.50
N ALA A 127 3.21 5.17 8.54
CA ALA A 127 3.62 5.46 9.91
C ALA A 127 5.15 5.40 10.08
N MET A 128 5.81 4.37 9.54
CA MET A 128 7.27 4.25 9.59
C MET A 128 7.99 5.40 8.86
N CYS A 129 7.44 5.89 7.74
CA CYS A 129 7.97 7.07 7.06
C CYS A 129 7.81 8.34 7.92
N LEU A 130 6.64 8.52 8.56
CA LEU A 130 6.41 9.64 9.48
C LEU A 130 7.39 9.60 10.66
N GLU A 131 7.66 8.42 11.22
CA GLU A 131 8.64 8.25 12.30
C GLU A 131 10.05 8.69 11.88
N GLU A 132 10.49 8.31 10.68
CA GLU A 132 11.81 8.68 10.16
C GLU A 132 11.91 10.18 9.85
N MET A 133 10.84 10.79 9.34
CA MET A 133 10.80 12.22 9.01
C MET A 133 10.69 13.13 10.24
N LEU A 134 9.91 12.72 11.24
CA LEU A 134 9.56 13.54 12.39
C LEU A 134 10.36 13.18 13.64
N CYS A 135 11.12 12.08 13.62
CA CYS A 135 11.86 11.55 14.75
C CYS A 135 10.97 11.32 16.00
N CYS A 136 9.73 10.86 15.78
CA CYS A 136 8.76 10.57 16.85
C CYS A 136 8.09 9.21 16.66
N PRO A 137 7.72 8.50 17.73
CA PRO A 137 7.01 7.22 17.59
C PRO A 137 5.59 7.43 17.06
N VAL A 138 5.17 6.55 16.15
CA VAL A 138 3.80 6.45 15.66
C VAL A 138 3.31 5.03 15.96
N PRO A 139 2.66 4.79 17.11
CA PRO A 139 2.30 3.43 17.54
C PRO A 139 1.04 2.88 16.87
N GLU A 140 0.17 3.74 16.34
CA GLU A 140 -1.10 3.38 15.74
C GLU A 140 -1.61 4.43 14.76
N GLY A 141 -2.55 4.02 13.91
CA GLY A 141 -3.27 4.87 12.97
C GLY A 141 -4.66 4.30 12.71
N ALA A 142 -5.37 4.83 11.72
CA ALA A 142 -6.70 4.33 11.38
C ALA A 142 -6.91 4.11 9.88
N LEU A 143 -7.65 3.06 9.55
CA LEU A 143 -8.25 2.86 8.23
C LEU A 143 -9.68 3.40 8.27
N TYR A 144 -10.02 4.31 7.36
CA TYR A 144 -11.37 4.82 7.19
C TYR A 144 -12.01 4.21 5.94
N TYR A 145 -13.05 3.40 6.11
CA TYR A 145 -13.75 2.74 5.01
C TYR A 145 -15.00 3.54 4.62
N GLY A 146 -15.04 4.06 3.39
CA GLY A 146 -16.08 4.98 2.90
C GLY A 146 -17.48 4.36 2.85
N GLU A 147 -17.59 3.09 2.44
CA GLU A 147 -18.87 2.37 2.41
C GLU A 147 -19.49 2.19 3.80
N THR A 148 -18.66 1.86 4.81
CA THR A 148 -19.14 1.63 6.18
C THR A 148 -19.09 2.88 7.05
N ARG A 149 -18.43 3.94 6.57
CA ARG A 149 -18.10 5.19 7.29
C ARG A 149 -17.47 4.96 8.66
N ARG A 150 -16.76 3.84 8.83
CA ARG A 150 -16.18 3.43 10.11
C ARG A 150 -14.66 3.57 10.08
N ARG A 151 -14.10 4.10 11.17
CA ARG A 151 -12.68 4.04 11.48
C ARG A 151 -12.35 2.71 12.15
N THR A 152 -11.35 2.02 11.61
CA THR A 152 -10.75 0.83 12.22
C THR A 152 -9.35 1.19 12.68
N LEU A 153 -9.11 1.10 13.98
CA LEU A 153 -7.80 1.36 14.56
C LEU A 153 -6.83 0.23 14.18
N VAL A 154 -5.62 0.59 13.78
CA VAL A 154 -4.54 -0.34 13.44
C VAL A 154 -3.36 -0.03 14.35
N ARG A 155 -2.97 -1.01 15.18
CA ARG A 155 -1.74 -0.93 15.99
C ARG A 155 -0.57 -1.42 15.17
N PHE A 156 0.51 -0.64 15.14
CA PHE A 156 1.71 -0.97 14.37
C PHE A 156 2.65 -1.85 15.19
N SER A 157 2.27 -3.13 15.32
CA SER A 157 3.05 -4.10 16.09
C SER A 157 4.43 -4.34 15.47
N PRO A 158 5.41 -4.85 16.26
CA PRO A 158 6.70 -5.25 15.72
C PRO A 158 6.61 -6.25 14.55
N GLU A 159 5.62 -7.14 14.59
CA GLU A 159 5.35 -8.11 13.52
C GLU A 159 4.94 -7.41 12.22
N LEU A 160 4.00 -6.46 12.29
CA LEU A 160 3.53 -5.73 11.11
C LEU A 160 4.66 -4.89 10.51
N ARG A 161 5.47 -4.25 11.35
CA ARG A 161 6.67 -3.50 10.94
C ARG A 161 7.69 -4.39 10.23
N ARG A 162 7.95 -5.59 10.76
CA ARG A 162 8.82 -6.57 10.10
C ARG A 162 8.27 -7.02 8.74
N GLN A 163 6.94 -7.18 8.61
CA GLN A 163 6.33 -7.51 7.33
C GLN A 163 6.49 -6.38 6.31
N VAL A 164 6.35 -5.11 6.73
CA VAL A 164 6.63 -3.94 5.86
C VAL A 164 8.08 -3.94 5.40
N GLN A 165 9.03 -4.11 6.33
CA GLN A 165 10.46 -4.15 6.00
C GLN A 165 10.79 -5.28 5.01
N SER A 166 10.29 -6.49 5.28
CA SER A 166 10.52 -7.65 4.41
C SER A 166 9.89 -7.46 3.02
N ALA A 167 8.68 -6.89 2.95
CA ALA A 167 8.03 -6.60 1.68
C ALA A 167 8.79 -5.53 0.88
N ALA A 168 9.22 -4.44 1.54
CA ALA A 168 10.01 -3.39 0.92
C ALA A 168 11.35 -3.94 0.38
N GLU A 169 12.04 -4.76 1.17
CA GLU A 169 13.29 -5.39 0.76
C GLU A 169 13.08 -6.29 -0.47
N GLU A 170 12.05 -7.15 -0.46
CA GLU A 170 11.76 -8.03 -1.59
C GLU A 170 11.35 -7.26 -2.85
N MET A 171 10.56 -6.18 -2.70
CA MET A 171 10.24 -5.26 -3.78
C MET A 171 11.51 -4.69 -4.42
N HIS A 172 12.45 -4.18 -3.63
CA HIS A 172 13.74 -3.68 -4.11
C HIS A 172 14.61 -4.76 -4.77
N GLN A 173 14.60 -5.98 -4.24
CA GLN A 173 15.31 -7.10 -4.85
C GLN A 173 14.75 -7.45 -6.23
N LEU A 174 13.43 -7.51 -6.37
CA LEU A 174 12.77 -7.78 -7.64
C LEU A 174 12.97 -6.65 -8.65
N PHE A 175 12.90 -5.39 -8.18
CA PHE A 175 13.13 -4.20 -9.00
C PHE A 175 14.53 -4.19 -9.59
N ARG A 176 15.57 -4.35 -8.75
CA ARG A 176 16.96 -4.39 -9.20
C ARG A 176 17.27 -5.52 -10.18
N ARG A 177 16.58 -6.65 -10.06
CA ARG A 177 16.76 -7.81 -10.95
C ARG A 177 15.93 -7.71 -12.23
N GLY A 178 15.00 -6.75 -12.33
CA GLY A 178 14.00 -6.71 -13.40
C GLY A 178 13.17 -8.00 -13.49
N HIS A 179 12.95 -8.67 -12.35
CA HIS A 179 12.35 -10.00 -12.33
C HIS A 179 10.85 -9.96 -12.06
N THR A 180 10.06 -10.40 -13.04
CA THR A 180 8.62 -10.63 -12.85
C THR A 180 8.35 -12.03 -12.33
N PRO A 181 7.79 -12.18 -11.12
CA PRO A 181 7.45 -13.49 -10.58
C PRO A 181 6.42 -14.24 -11.45
N LYS A 182 6.54 -15.57 -11.50
CA LYS A 182 5.54 -16.43 -12.16
C LYS A 182 4.15 -16.26 -11.52
N ALA A 183 3.09 -16.37 -12.32
CA ALA A 183 1.74 -16.26 -11.77
C ALA A 183 1.46 -17.43 -10.83
N ARG A 184 0.81 -17.14 -9.71
CA ARG A 184 0.31 -18.12 -8.75
C ARG A 184 -1.21 -18.03 -8.76
N PRO A 185 -1.91 -18.80 -9.60
CA PRO A 185 -3.35 -18.67 -9.77
C PRO A 185 -4.09 -19.02 -8.48
N GLY A 186 -4.96 -18.12 -8.03
CA GLY A 186 -5.81 -18.33 -6.86
C GLY A 186 -7.15 -17.62 -7.00
N LYS A 187 -8.06 -17.82 -6.03
CA LYS A 187 -9.39 -17.20 -6.04
C LYS A 187 -9.32 -15.66 -6.13
N PHE A 188 -8.28 -15.06 -5.54
CA PHE A 188 -8.03 -13.62 -5.58
C PHE A 188 -7.81 -13.08 -7.01
N CYS A 189 -7.37 -13.90 -7.98
CA CYS A 189 -7.16 -13.47 -9.35
C CYS A 189 -8.44 -12.91 -9.99
N GLY A 190 -9.63 -13.37 -9.57
CA GLY A 190 -10.91 -12.84 -10.06
C GLY A 190 -11.16 -11.37 -9.70
N ALA A 191 -10.51 -10.86 -8.65
CA ALA A 191 -10.59 -9.46 -8.23
C ALA A 191 -9.41 -8.61 -8.73
N CYS A 192 -8.46 -9.21 -9.47
CA CYS A 192 -7.27 -8.53 -9.96
C CYS A 192 -7.59 -7.67 -11.19
N SER A 193 -7.23 -6.39 -11.15
CA SER A 193 -7.40 -5.46 -12.27
C SER A 193 -6.58 -5.85 -13.51
N LEU A 194 -5.50 -6.60 -13.33
CA LEU A 194 -4.60 -7.04 -14.41
C LEU A 194 -4.84 -8.50 -14.83
N LYS A 195 -5.97 -9.10 -14.46
CA LYS A 195 -6.24 -10.53 -14.74
C LYS A 195 -6.14 -10.85 -16.24
N GLU A 196 -6.72 -10.00 -17.08
CA GLU A 196 -6.78 -10.21 -18.54
C GLU A 196 -5.42 -9.98 -19.23
N LEU A 197 -4.54 -9.17 -18.63
CA LEU A 197 -3.14 -9.01 -19.07
C LEU A 197 -2.23 -10.14 -18.54
N CYS A 198 -2.45 -10.55 -17.29
CA CYS A 198 -1.63 -11.54 -16.60
C CYS A 198 -1.88 -12.97 -17.11
N LEU A 199 -3.11 -13.27 -17.55
CA LEU A 199 -3.58 -14.57 -18.03
C LEU A 199 -3.15 -15.74 -17.12
N PRO A 200 -3.48 -15.71 -15.81
CA PRO A 200 -2.97 -16.67 -14.84
C PRO A 200 -3.39 -18.12 -15.14
N GLN A 201 -4.51 -18.31 -15.85
CA GLN A 201 -5.00 -19.64 -16.23
C GLN A 201 -4.11 -20.34 -17.25
N LEU A 202 -3.36 -19.60 -18.09
CA LEU A 202 -2.44 -20.19 -19.06
C LEU A 202 -1.21 -20.85 -18.41
N ILE A 203 -0.94 -20.59 -17.13
CA ILE A 203 0.11 -21.28 -16.37
C ILE A 203 -0.35 -22.66 -15.89
N ARG A 204 -1.66 -22.88 -15.75
CA ARG A 204 -2.24 -24.21 -15.51
C ARG A 204 -2.34 -24.97 -16.83
N ARG A 205 -1.20 -25.25 -17.48
CA ARG A 205 -1.20 -26.27 -18.51
C ARG A 205 -1.10 -27.63 -17.82
N GLU A 206 -2.17 -28.41 -17.95
CA GLU A 206 -2.08 -29.88 -17.94
C GLU A 206 -0.90 -30.27 -18.83
N SER A 207 -0.04 -31.19 -18.40
CA SER A 207 1.06 -31.60 -19.26
C SER A 207 0.47 -32.24 -20.53
N VAL A 208 1.15 -32.12 -21.67
CA VAL A 208 0.69 -32.77 -22.92
C VAL A 208 0.47 -34.27 -22.68
N SER A 209 1.26 -34.89 -21.80
CA SER A 209 1.11 -36.28 -21.37
C SER A 209 -0.19 -36.53 -20.61
N ASP A 210 -0.54 -35.68 -19.65
CA ASP A 210 -1.76 -35.83 -18.84
C ASP A 210 -3.02 -35.65 -19.73
N TYR A 211 -2.97 -34.67 -20.64
CA TYR A 211 -4.03 -34.44 -21.63
C TYR A 211 -4.21 -35.65 -22.57
N LEU A 212 -3.11 -36.19 -23.10
CA LEU A 212 -3.15 -37.37 -23.98
C LEU A 212 -3.67 -38.60 -23.24
N ASN A 213 -3.22 -38.84 -22.00
CA ASN A 213 -3.69 -39.97 -21.20
C ASN A 213 -5.19 -39.89 -20.93
N ARG A 214 -5.71 -38.72 -20.54
CA ARG A 214 -7.16 -38.52 -20.33
C ARG A 214 -7.96 -38.70 -21.62
N ALA A 215 -7.46 -38.15 -22.74
CA ALA A 215 -8.12 -38.29 -24.04
C ALA A 215 -8.12 -39.75 -24.54
N MET A 216 -7.12 -40.55 -24.16
CA MET A 216 -7.05 -41.99 -24.49
C MET A 216 -7.94 -42.84 -23.56
N GLU A 217 -8.13 -42.44 -22.30
CA GLU A 217 -9.04 -43.10 -21.35
C GLU A 217 -10.53 -42.80 -21.62
N GLU A 218 -10.86 -41.69 -22.30
CA GLU A 218 -12.22 -41.30 -22.68
C GLU A 218 -12.71 -41.90 -24.02
N THR A 219 -12.06 -42.95 -24.54
CA THR A 219 -12.55 -43.69 -25.72
C THR A 219 -13.40 -44.89 -25.27
N PRO A 220 -14.67 -45.02 -25.72
CA PRO A 220 -15.53 -46.16 -25.37
C PRO A 220 -15.05 -47.49 -25.97
#